data_AF-A0A7K2BR49-F1
#
_entry.id   AF-A0A7K2BR49-F1
#
_cell.length_a   1.000
_cell.length_b   1.000
_cell.length_c   1.000
_cell.angle_alpha   90.00
_cell.angle_beta   90.00
_cell.angle_gamma   90.00
#
_symmetry.space_group_name_H-M   'P 1'
#
loop_
_entity.id
_entity.type
_entity.pdbx_description
1 polymer ?
#
loop_
_entity_poly.entity_id
_entity_poly.type
_entity_poly.pdbx_seq_one_letter_code
_entity_poly.pdbx_strand_id
1 'polypeptide(L)' 'MDALPVAAPVGLEYHPDFLPVPDEEGLLARIDSSEWLTDLSRRVMHFGYKYDYTSRRLDGTARIGPLPEWLAQLSSGA' A
#
# COMPACT_ATOMS: atom_id res chain seq x y z
N MET A 1 -14.66 21.39 -3.14
CA MET A 1 -13.18 21.38 -3.13
C MET A 1 -12.74 21.41 -4.60
N ASP A 2 -12.99 22.51 -5.30
CA ASP A 2 -12.14 23.71 -5.40
C ASP A 2 -10.70 23.41 -5.86
N ALA A 3 -10.57 23.44 -7.19
CA ALA A 3 -9.40 23.69 -8.05
C ALA A 3 -8.06 22.98 -7.74
N LEU A 4 -7.64 22.08 -8.63
CA LEU A 4 -6.21 21.78 -8.84
C LEU A 4 -5.65 22.82 -9.84
N PRO A 5 -4.74 23.72 -9.42
CA PRO A 5 -3.61 23.99 -10.31
C PRO A 5 -2.35 24.45 -9.56
N VAL A 6 -1.47 23.49 -9.29
CA VAL A 6 -0.04 23.66 -9.51
C VAL A 6 0.29 22.65 -10.59
N ALA A 7 1.10 22.99 -11.60
CA ALA A 7 1.51 21.99 -12.58
C ALA A 7 2.10 20.79 -11.81
N ALA A 8 1.45 19.63 -11.94
CA ALA A 8 1.90 18.43 -11.22
C ALA A 8 3.37 18.17 -11.57
N PRO A 9 4.22 17.81 -10.59
CA PRO A 9 5.57 17.40 -10.87
C PRO A 9 5.59 16.31 -11.95
N VAL A 10 6.61 16.32 -12.80
CA VAL A 10 6.80 15.27 -13.81
C VAL A 10 6.82 13.91 -13.11
N GLY A 11 5.95 12.99 -13.57
CA GLY A 11 5.79 11.66 -12.99
C GLY A 11 4.75 11.53 -11.87
N LEU A 12 4.04 12.61 -11.53
CA LEU A 12 2.89 12.56 -10.61
C LEU A 12 1.59 12.46 -11.40
N GLU A 13 0.81 11.42 -11.11
CA GLU A 13 -0.56 11.24 -11.59
C GLU A 13 -1.53 11.21 -10.42
N TYR A 14 -2.70 11.81 -10.60
CA TYR A 14 -3.77 11.81 -9.61
C TYR A 14 -5.04 11.24 -10.25
N HIS A 15 -5.55 10.18 -9.65
CA HIS A 15 -6.75 9.47 -10.08
C HIS A 15 -7.83 9.62 -9.01
N PRO A 16 -8.80 10.54 -9.16
CA PRO A 16 -9.92 10.64 -8.23
C PRO A 16 -10.80 9.39 -8.33
N ASP A 17 -11.42 9.00 -7.22
CA ASP A 17 -12.36 7.88 -7.15
C ASP A 17 -11.78 6.57 -7.72
N PHE A 18 -10.47 6.35 -7.51
CA PHE A 18 -9.72 5.20 -8.05
C PHE A 18 -10.27 3.84 -7.59
N LEU A 19 -10.81 3.77 -6.36
CA LEU A 19 -11.54 2.61 -5.88
C LEU A 19 -13.04 2.92 -5.78
N PRO A 20 -13.91 2.03 -6.26
CA PRO A 20 -15.33 2.06 -5.92
C PRO A 20 -15.56 1.84 -4.41
N VAL A 21 -16.55 2.52 -3.84
CA VAL A 21 -16.90 2.43 -2.40
C VAL A 21 -16.99 0.99 -1.86
N PRO A 22 -17.62 0.01 -2.54
CA PRO A 22 -17.66 -1.37 -2.03
C PRO A 22 -16.28 -2.02 -1.90
N ASP A 23 -15.35 -1.67 -2.80
CA ASP A 23 -13.99 -2.19 -2.79
C ASP A 23 -13.18 -1.53 -1.66
N GLU A 24 -13.43 -0.25 -1.37
CA GLU A 24 -12.84 0.45 -0.21
C GLU A 24 -13.26 -0.21 1.11
N GLU A 25 -14.55 -0.47 1.30
CA GLU A 25 -15.08 -1.12 2.50
C GLU A 25 -14.51 -2.54 2.66
N GLY A 26 -14.48 -3.30 1.58
CA GLY A 26 -13.90 -4.64 1.56
C GLY A 26 -12.40 -4.63 1.88
N LEU A 27 -11.67 -3.63 1.39
CA LEU A 27 -10.25 -3.45 1.64
C LEU A 27 -9.99 -3.11 3.12
N LEU A 28 -10.74 -2.16 3.68
CA LEU A 28 -10.64 -1.76 5.08
C LEU A 28 -10.92 -2.94 6.02
N ALA A 29 -11.99 -3.70 5.77
CA ALA A 29 -12.33 -4.86 6.59
C ALA A 29 -11.21 -5.93 6.60
N ARG A 30 -10.54 -6.16 5.48
CA ARG A 30 -9.39 -7.08 5.39
C ARG A 30 -8.18 -6.55 6.14
N ILE A 31 -7.88 -5.26 6.01
CA ILE A 31 -6.76 -4.61 6.69
C ILE A 31 -6.96 -4.61 8.21
N ASP A 32 -8.16 -4.28 8.68
CA ASP A 32 -8.46 -4.19 10.11
C ASP A 32 -8.48 -5.56 10.81
N SER A 33 -8.84 -6.62 10.09
CA SER A 33 -8.82 -8.00 10.61
C SER A 33 -7.47 -8.71 10.49
N SER A 34 -6.49 -8.10 9.83
CA SER A 34 -5.16 -8.69 9.64
C SER A 34 -4.27 -8.55 10.88
N GLU A 35 -3.23 -9.39 10.96
CA GLU A 35 -2.21 -9.29 12.01
C GLU A 35 -1.28 -8.10 11.73
N TRP A 36 -1.06 -7.27 12.76
CA TRP A 36 -0.22 -6.09 12.69
C TRP A 36 1.06 -6.26 13.50
N LEU A 37 2.21 -5.93 12.91
CA LEU A 37 3.45 -5.73 13.65
C LEU A 37 3.37 -4.42 14.43
N THR A 38 3.74 -4.47 15.71
CA THR A 38 3.65 -3.33 16.65
C THR A 38 5.01 -2.88 17.17
N ASP A 39 6.09 -3.33 16.53
CA ASP A 39 7.48 -3.05 16.92
C ASP A 39 7.86 -1.56 16.79
N LEU A 40 7.06 -0.79 16.04
CA LEU A 40 7.24 0.65 15.83
C LEU A 40 6.10 1.43 16.49
N SER A 41 6.28 2.75 16.61
CA SER A 41 5.23 3.67 17.09
C SER A 41 3.96 3.68 16.21
N ARG A 42 4.04 3.10 15.02
CA ARG A 42 2.92 2.85 14.10
C ARG A 42 2.85 1.37 13.78
N ARG A 43 1.62 0.85 13.64
CA ARG A 43 1.38 -0.52 13.21
C ARG A 43 1.82 -0.69 11.75
N VAL A 44 2.45 -1.82 11.43
CA VAL A 44 2.95 -2.13 10.08
C VAL A 44 2.54 -3.54 9.66
N MET A 45 2.24 -3.71 8.38
CA MET A 45 2.18 -5.01 7.70
C MET A 45 3.14 -4.98 6.51
N HIS A 46 3.85 -6.08 6.27
CA HIS A 46 4.74 -6.24 5.12
C HIS A 46 4.20 -7.34 4.19
N PHE A 47 4.20 -7.08 2.88
CA PHE A 47 3.82 -8.04 1.86
C PHE A 47 4.90 -8.08 0.77
N GLY A 48 5.16 -9.26 0.19
CA GLY A 48 6.24 -9.42 -0.78
C GLY A 48 7.62 -9.46 -0.12
N TYR A 49 8.09 -8.30 0.35
CA TYR A 49 9.39 -8.12 0.99
C TYR A 49 9.25 -7.39 2.32
N LYS A 50 10.09 -7.77 3.30
CA LYS A 50 10.22 -7.05 4.57
C LYS A 50 11.19 -5.90 4.40
N TYR A 51 10.78 -4.71 4.83
CA TYR A 51 11.68 -3.55 4.85
C TYR A 51 12.48 -3.54 6.16
N ASP A 52 13.81 -3.49 6.08
CA ASP A 52 14.66 -3.32 7.25
C ASP A 52 14.90 -1.83 7.53
N TYR A 53 14.22 -1.33 8.57
CA TYR A 53 14.32 0.05 9.02
C TYR A 53 15.70 0.41 9.62
N THR A 54 16.50 -0.58 10.04
CA THR A 54 17.82 -0.37 10.64
C THR A 54 18.85 -0.08 9.56
N SER A 55 18.91 -0.93 8.53
CA SER A 55 19.85 -0.78 7.41
C SER A 55 19.36 0.17 6.31
N ARG A 56 18.07 0.55 6.34
CA ARG A 56 17.39 1.38 5.32
C ARG A 56 17.55 0.84 3.90
N ARG A 57 17.64 -0.49 3.79
CA ARG A 57 17.85 -1.21 2.54
C ARG A 57 16.86 -2.36 2.44
N LEU A 58 16.44 -2.63 1.21
CA LEU A 58 15.79 -3.87 0.87
C LEU A 58 16.91 -4.85 0.46
N ASP A 59 17.20 -5.83 1.30
CA ASP A 59 18.06 -6.93 0.90
C ASP A 59 17.24 -7.87 -0.02
N GLY A 60 17.85 -8.38 -1.10
CA GLY A 60 17.20 -9.32 -2.02
C GLY A 60 16.79 -10.64 -1.33
N THR A 61 17.35 -10.91 -0.15
CA THR A 61 16.96 -12.03 0.72
C THR A 61 15.69 -11.75 1.55
N ALA A 62 15.22 -10.51 1.60
CA ALA A 62 14.10 -10.08 2.45
C ALA A 62 12.71 -10.47 1.92
N ARG A 63 12.62 -11.40 0.96
CA ARG A 63 11.35 -11.89 0.43
C ARG A 63 10.66 -12.73 1.49
N ILE A 64 9.46 -12.30 1.90
CA ILE A 64 8.68 -12.94 2.97
C ILE A 64 7.44 -13.68 2.45
N GLY A 65 7.10 -13.52 1.17
CA GLY A 65 5.97 -14.20 0.55
C GLY A 65 5.54 -13.55 -0.76
N PRO A 66 4.47 -14.03 -1.40
CA PRO A 66 3.80 -13.29 -2.47
C PRO A 66 2.99 -12.11 -1.88
N LEU A 67 2.53 -11.23 -2.77
CA LEU A 67 1.48 -10.28 -2.43
C LEU A 67 0.16 -11.05 -2.22
N PRO A 68 -0.63 -10.77 -1.18
CA PRO A 68 -1.96 -11.36 -1.02
C PRO A 68 -2.83 -11.13 -2.25
N GLU A 69 -3.67 -12.10 -2.60
CA GLU A 69 -4.49 -12.04 -3.81
C GLU A 69 -5.37 -10.78 -3.87
N TRP A 70 -5.95 -10.38 -2.73
CA TRP A 70 -6.79 -9.18 -2.63
C TRP A 70 -6.03 -7.87 -2.89
N LEU A 71 -4.71 -7.83 -2.68
CA LEU A 71 -3.85 -6.70 -3.06
C LEU A 71 -3.38 -6.80 -4.50
N ALA A 72 -3.11 -8.02 -4.98
CA ALA A 72 -2.65 -8.25 -6.35
C ALA A 72 -3.65 -7.72 -7.38
N GLN A 73 -4.94 -7.95 -7.16
CA GLN A 73 -6.03 -7.47 -8.03
C GLN A 73 -6.06 -5.93 -8.15
N LEU A 74 -5.74 -5.21 -7.06
CA LEU A 74 -5.66 -3.74 -7.06
C LEU A 74 -4.40 -3.22 -7.78
N SER A 75 -3.29 -3.95 -7.69
CA SER A 75 -1.99 -3.52 -8.24
C SER A 75 -1.85 -3.68 -9.75
N SER A 76 -2.68 -4.54 -10.37
CA SER A 76 -2.67 -4.76 -11.82
C SER A 76 -3.41 -3.69 -12.63
N GLY A 77 -4.03 -2.72 -11.96
CA GLY A 77 -4.68 -1.57 -12.61
C GLY A 77 -3.70 -0.42 -12.83
N ALA A 78 -3.01 -0.43 -13.97
CA ALA A 78 -2.37 0.73 -14.58
C ALA A 78 -2.59 0.68 -16.10
#